data_AF-A0AAP9UNJ9-F1
#
_entry.id   AF-A0AAP9UNJ9-F1
#
_cell.length_a   1.000
_cell.length_b   1.000
_cell.length_c   1.000
_cell.angle_alpha   90.00
_cell.angle_beta   90.00
_cell.angle_gamma   90.00
#
_symmetry.space_group_name_H-M   'P 1'
#
loop_
_entity.id
_entity.type
_entity.pdbx_description
1 polymer ?
#
loop_
_entity_poly.entity_id
_entity_poly.type
_entity_poly.pdbx_seq_one_letter_code
_entity_poly.pdbx_strand_id
1 'polypeptide(L)'
;MVKVINNFVKVNQYTRPGLKLAAVKGIVMHWTATPGASALNERNYFNGTCIADKRYASAHYFVDRHEAQHIIPDHEVAYHAHDQNRCYVSFLKPNANTTALGVEMCVEKDGTIHEETIRNAAELVADLCKTYGLSADRIVRHYDVTNKGCPTPWVRDAGQLSAFRKRVDSLLGRKTVSVSAASTSQTSSSSGIILKKGMSGSHVKKLQTRLVAAGFSLPKYGADGSYGDETVHAVVSLQKKAGIKADGIYGPSTEKALSAAEASAAGKSKTWTLPDGIYKVKNPLMKGTAVTQIQTALAALYYYPDKGAKNNGIDGYYGMKTANAVKRFQLMYGLGADGIYGPKTKAKMLSLLK
;
A
#
# COMPACT_ATOMS: atom_id res chain seq x y z
N MET A 1 -17.92 10.06 -2.49
CA MET A 1 -17.56 11.08 -1.48
C MET A 1 -17.79 10.45 -0.13
N VAL A 2 -16.71 10.32 0.64
CA VAL A 2 -16.75 9.88 2.04
C VAL A 2 -17.73 10.75 2.83
N LYS A 3 -18.45 10.13 3.76
CA LYS A 3 -19.29 10.85 4.72
C LYS A 3 -18.39 11.59 5.71
N VAL A 4 -18.42 12.91 5.70
CA VAL A 4 -17.70 13.76 6.67
C VAL A 4 -18.66 14.19 7.76
N ILE A 5 -18.31 13.93 9.02
CA ILE A 5 -19.08 14.33 10.20
C ILE A 5 -18.32 15.43 10.94
N ASN A 6 -18.92 16.61 10.99
CA ASN A 6 -18.43 17.72 11.81
C ASN A 6 -18.73 17.41 13.29
N ASN A 7 -17.69 17.08 14.05
CA ASN A 7 -17.80 16.63 15.42
C ASN A 7 -16.69 17.22 16.29
N PHE A 8 -16.70 18.54 16.39
CA PHE A 8 -15.58 19.29 16.93
C PHE A 8 -15.30 18.96 18.40
N VAL A 9 -14.02 18.95 18.74
CA VAL A 9 -13.50 18.88 20.11
C VAL A 9 -13.81 20.21 20.81
N LYS A 10 -14.02 20.19 22.14
CA LYS A 10 -14.16 21.42 22.92
C LYS A 10 -12.86 22.24 22.90
N VAL A 11 -12.95 23.56 22.80
CA VAL A 11 -11.75 24.43 22.86
C VAL A 11 -11.03 24.21 24.19
N ASN A 12 -9.73 23.93 24.11
CA ASN A 12 -8.84 23.67 25.25
C ASN A 12 -7.37 23.80 24.82
N GLN A 13 -6.46 24.05 25.77
CA GLN A 13 -5.04 24.28 25.43
C GLN A 13 -4.30 23.07 24.83
N TYR A 14 -4.78 21.84 25.04
CA TYR A 14 -4.06 20.60 24.72
C TYR A 14 -4.39 20.03 23.35
N THR A 15 -5.64 20.07 22.91
CA THR A 15 -6.04 19.42 21.65
C THR A 15 -6.73 20.35 20.65
N ARG A 16 -7.36 21.44 21.12
CA ARG A 16 -8.00 22.46 20.25
C ARG A 16 -7.79 23.86 20.82
N PRO A 17 -6.68 24.53 20.53
CA PRO A 17 -6.34 25.80 21.17
C PRO A 17 -7.21 26.98 20.73
N GLY A 18 -8.05 26.82 19.69
CA GLY A 18 -8.86 27.91 19.13
C GLY A 18 -8.02 28.99 18.42
N LEU A 19 -6.74 28.73 18.19
CA LEU A 19 -5.87 29.62 17.43
C LEU A 19 -6.20 29.53 15.95
N LYS A 20 -6.24 30.68 15.28
CA LYS A 20 -6.52 30.76 13.85
C LYS A 20 -5.37 30.18 13.04
N LEU A 21 -5.70 29.34 12.05
CA LEU A 21 -4.75 28.86 11.06
C LEU A 21 -4.34 30.02 10.14
N ALA A 22 -3.04 30.21 9.91
CA ALA A 22 -2.54 31.34 9.13
C ALA A 22 -2.91 31.22 7.64
N ALA A 23 -2.81 30.01 7.09
CA ALA A 23 -3.25 29.65 5.74
C ALA A 23 -3.27 28.12 5.60
N VAL A 24 -4.02 27.59 4.65
CA VAL A 24 -3.90 26.18 4.24
C VAL A 24 -2.96 26.10 3.04
N LYS A 25 -1.68 25.78 3.26
CA LYS A 25 -0.63 25.67 2.23
C LYS A 25 -0.34 24.22 1.80
N GLY A 26 -0.88 23.25 2.53
CA GLY A 26 -0.71 21.84 2.26
C GLY A 26 -1.46 20.94 3.22
N ILE A 27 -1.32 19.63 3.01
CA ILE A 27 -1.97 18.59 3.80
C ILE A 27 -0.89 17.61 4.27
N VAL A 28 -0.84 17.37 5.57
CA VAL A 28 0.07 16.39 6.17
C VAL A 28 -0.71 15.12 6.49
N MET A 29 -0.31 14.03 5.85
CA MET A 29 -0.90 12.71 6.04
C MET A 29 -0.22 11.97 7.19
N HIS A 30 -1.04 11.26 7.96
CA HIS A 30 -0.64 10.49 9.14
C HIS A 30 -1.37 9.15 9.19
N TRP A 31 -1.04 8.35 10.20
CA TRP A 31 -1.78 7.15 10.59
C TRP A 31 -1.97 7.15 12.10
N THR A 32 -3.06 6.58 12.59
CA THR A 32 -3.39 6.75 14.02
C THR A 32 -2.46 5.98 14.94
N ALA A 33 -1.84 4.90 14.45
CA ALA A 33 -1.07 3.95 15.25
C ALA A 33 -1.86 3.35 16.43
N THR A 34 -3.20 3.35 16.34
CA THR A 34 -4.13 2.78 17.33
C THR A 34 -4.91 1.63 16.68
N PRO A 35 -4.37 0.38 16.68
CA PRO A 35 -4.98 -0.73 15.96
C PRO A 35 -6.44 -0.98 16.33
N GLY A 36 -7.32 -0.90 15.33
CA GLY A 36 -8.75 -1.20 15.44
C GLY A 36 -9.61 -0.07 16.00
N ALA A 37 -9.05 1.12 16.26
CA ALA A 37 -9.83 2.29 16.61
C ALA A 37 -10.50 2.90 15.37
N SER A 38 -11.82 3.15 15.46
CA SER A 38 -12.56 3.91 14.45
C SER A 38 -12.21 5.39 14.49
N ALA A 39 -12.60 6.14 13.44
CA ALA A 39 -12.45 7.60 13.42
C ALA A 39 -13.18 8.26 14.59
N LEU A 40 -14.33 7.73 15.00
CA LEU A 40 -15.08 8.22 16.17
C LEU A 40 -14.35 7.92 17.49
N ASN A 41 -13.66 6.78 17.61
CA ASN A 41 -12.85 6.49 18.79
C ASN A 41 -11.71 7.51 18.93
N GLU A 42 -11.02 7.83 17.84
CA GLU A 42 -9.95 8.84 17.83
C GLU A 42 -10.48 10.22 18.21
N ARG A 43 -11.59 10.65 17.59
CA ARG A 43 -12.29 11.89 17.97
C ARG A 43 -12.55 11.96 19.47
N ASN A 44 -13.08 10.88 20.06
CA ASN A 44 -13.43 10.84 21.47
C ASN A 44 -12.18 10.86 22.37
N TYR A 45 -11.08 10.23 21.96
CA TYR A 45 -9.79 10.31 22.64
C TYR A 45 -9.30 11.77 22.73
N PHE A 46 -9.34 12.53 21.63
CA PHE A 46 -8.91 13.93 21.60
C PHE A 46 -9.87 14.90 22.33
N ASN A 47 -11.10 14.48 22.63
CA ASN A 47 -12.08 15.24 23.42
C ASN A 47 -12.21 14.74 24.88
N GLY A 48 -11.36 13.82 25.31
CA GLY A 48 -11.42 13.19 26.63
C GLY A 48 -10.02 12.88 27.16
N THR A 49 -9.57 11.64 26.96
CA THR A 49 -8.31 11.12 27.50
C THR A 49 -7.10 12.02 27.21
N CYS A 50 -6.96 12.52 25.98
CA CYS A 50 -5.82 13.38 25.62
C CYS A 50 -5.77 14.70 26.42
N ILE A 51 -6.95 15.26 26.73
CA ILE A 51 -7.11 16.47 27.56
C ILE A 51 -6.78 16.14 29.02
N ALA A 52 -7.29 15.02 29.54
CA ALA A 52 -7.01 14.57 30.90
C ALA A 52 -5.51 14.32 31.12
N ASP A 53 -4.84 13.76 30.11
CA ASP A 53 -3.40 13.49 30.10
C ASP A 53 -2.55 14.75 29.84
N LYS A 54 -3.18 15.91 29.61
CA LYS A 54 -2.50 17.19 29.31
C LYS A 54 -1.55 17.09 28.10
N ARG A 55 -1.89 16.25 27.12
CA ARG A 55 -1.03 15.96 25.96
C ARG A 55 -1.34 16.90 24.80
N TYR A 56 -0.32 17.58 24.30
CA TYR A 56 -0.41 18.43 23.12
C TYR A 56 -0.40 17.61 21.83
N ALA A 57 -1.58 17.26 21.33
CA ALA A 57 -1.74 16.54 20.07
C ALA A 57 -3.16 16.69 19.53
N SER A 58 -3.31 16.78 18.22
CA SER A 58 -4.59 16.63 17.53
C SER A 58 -4.37 16.48 16.02
N ALA A 59 -5.43 16.25 15.27
CA ALA A 59 -5.48 16.37 13.82
C ALA A 59 -6.82 16.99 13.43
N HIS A 60 -6.94 17.49 12.20
CA HIS A 60 -8.20 18.06 11.73
C HIS A 60 -9.21 16.94 11.41
N TYR A 61 -8.73 15.86 10.79
CA TYR A 61 -9.56 14.75 10.33
C TYR A 61 -9.00 13.40 10.76
N PHE A 62 -9.90 12.50 11.16
CA PHE A 62 -9.66 11.07 11.29
C PHE A 62 -10.54 10.33 10.30
N VAL A 63 -9.97 9.40 9.54
CA VAL A 63 -10.68 8.71 8.45
C VAL A 63 -10.57 7.21 8.66
N ASP A 64 -11.72 6.52 8.63
CA ASP A 64 -11.79 5.06 8.60
C ASP A 64 -12.53 4.56 7.35
N ARG A 65 -12.93 3.28 7.36
CA ARG A 65 -13.62 2.64 6.24
C ARG A 65 -15.01 3.20 5.97
N HIS A 66 -15.65 3.82 6.95
CA HIS A 66 -17.05 4.18 6.93
C HIS A 66 -17.26 5.69 6.83
N GLU A 67 -16.41 6.47 7.49
CA GLU A 67 -16.58 7.91 7.60
C GLU A 67 -15.27 8.66 7.90
N ALA A 68 -15.35 9.98 7.82
CA ALA A 68 -14.35 10.90 8.34
C ALA A 68 -14.94 11.74 9.47
N GLN A 69 -14.25 11.80 10.61
CA GLN A 69 -14.57 12.69 11.71
C GLN A 69 -13.72 13.97 11.55
N HIS A 70 -14.39 15.10 11.34
CA HIS A 70 -13.79 16.44 11.30
C HIS A 70 -13.87 17.05 12.69
N ILE A 71 -12.73 17.13 13.38
CA ILE A 71 -12.68 17.34 14.84
C ILE A 71 -12.07 18.67 15.26
N ILE A 72 -11.30 19.32 14.38
CA ILE A 72 -10.80 20.71 14.50
C ILE A 72 -11.19 21.44 13.21
N PRO A 73 -11.89 22.58 13.26
CA PRO A 73 -12.24 23.34 12.06
C PRO A 73 -11.00 23.67 11.22
N ASP A 74 -11.11 23.62 9.90
CA ASP A 74 -9.99 23.91 8.97
C ASP A 74 -9.31 25.28 9.16
N HIS A 75 -10.01 26.26 9.76
CA HIS A 75 -9.49 27.59 10.02
C HIS A 75 -8.84 27.72 11.41
N GLU A 76 -8.68 26.62 12.13
CA GLU A 76 -8.02 26.55 13.44
C GLU A 76 -6.76 25.68 13.39
N VAL A 77 -5.82 25.93 14.30
CA VAL A 77 -4.59 25.14 14.44
C VAL A 77 -4.88 23.79 15.10
N ALA A 78 -4.36 22.71 14.50
CA ALA A 78 -4.25 21.39 15.13
C ALA A 78 -2.78 21.06 15.44
N TYR A 79 -2.53 20.29 16.50
CA TYR A 79 -1.17 19.90 16.91
C TYR A 79 -0.74 18.57 16.30
N HIS A 80 -0.51 18.54 14.98
CA HIS A 80 -0.32 17.28 14.24
C HIS A 80 1.11 17.06 13.72
N ALA A 81 1.89 18.11 13.43
CA ALA A 81 3.12 18.02 12.64
C ALA A 81 4.29 18.92 13.12
N HIS A 82 4.21 19.53 14.30
CA HIS A 82 5.28 20.38 14.84
C HIS A 82 6.00 19.71 16.01
N ASP A 83 7.08 18.98 15.68
CA ASP A 83 7.91 18.27 16.67
C ASP A 83 9.28 18.96 16.80
N GLN A 84 9.65 19.36 18.03
CA GLN A 84 10.89 20.06 18.36
C GLN A 84 11.17 21.30 17.50
N ASN A 85 10.13 22.05 17.11
CA ASN A 85 10.23 23.19 16.19
C ASN A 85 10.79 22.88 14.79
N ARG A 86 10.68 21.64 14.31
CA ARG A 86 11.22 21.23 12.99
C ARG A 86 10.15 21.29 11.91
N CYS A 87 10.52 21.86 10.76
CA CYS A 87 9.75 21.77 9.52
C CYS A 87 10.72 21.79 8.33
N TYR A 88 10.92 20.63 7.69
CA TYR A 88 11.82 20.49 6.54
C TYR A 88 11.13 20.81 5.20
N VAL A 89 9.80 20.80 5.15
CA VAL A 89 9.02 21.16 3.96
C VAL A 89 8.94 22.67 3.83
N SER A 90 9.60 23.24 2.83
CA SER A 90 9.76 24.70 2.64
C SER A 90 8.44 25.47 2.62
N PHE A 91 7.42 24.96 1.94
CA PHE A 91 6.12 25.63 1.83
C PHE A 91 5.25 25.53 3.09
N LEU A 92 5.64 24.69 4.06
CA LEU A 92 4.98 24.57 5.37
C LEU A 92 5.76 25.26 6.50
N LYS A 93 6.87 25.94 6.17
CA LYS A 93 7.62 26.73 7.15
C LYS A 93 6.83 27.99 7.59
N PRO A 94 7.10 28.49 8.81
CA PRO A 94 8.05 27.94 9.80
C PRO A 94 7.49 26.76 10.61
N ASN A 95 6.17 26.56 10.61
CA ASN A 95 5.49 25.59 11.45
C ASN A 95 4.29 24.98 10.70
N ALA A 96 4.38 23.68 10.42
CA ALA A 96 3.35 22.97 9.68
C ALA A 96 1.98 22.95 10.38
N ASN A 97 1.91 22.99 11.71
CA ASN A 97 0.63 23.08 12.44
C ASN A 97 -0.15 24.36 12.13
N THR A 98 0.56 25.43 11.71
CA THR A 98 -0.05 26.73 11.43
C THR A 98 -0.36 26.96 9.95
N THR A 99 0.11 26.07 9.08
CA THR A 99 0.02 26.23 7.63
C THR A 99 -0.52 25.00 6.90
N ALA A 100 -0.92 23.94 7.60
CA ALA A 100 -1.41 22.71 6.98
C ALA A 100 -2.61 22.14 7.72
N LEU A 101 -3.40 21.36 6.98
CA LEU A 101 -4.38 20.46 7.56
C LEU A 101 -3.71 19.11 7.85
N GLY A 102 -4.16 18.45 8.93
CA GLY A 102 -3.67 17.16 9.38
C GLY A 102 -4.75 16.10 9.18
N VAL A 103 -4.45 15.05 8.42
CA VAL A 103 -5.38 13.95 8.10
C VAL A 103 -4.79 12.62 8.57
N GLU A 104 -5.49 11.96 9.47
CA GLU A 104 -5.10 10.70 10.11
C GLU A 104 -5.90 9.53 9.49
N MET A 105 -5.20 8.54 8.95
CA MET A 105 -5.82 7.30 8.49
C MET A 105 -5.85 6.27 9.62
N CYS A 106 -7.04 5.83 10.01
CA CYS A 106 -7.24 4.79 11.01
C CYS A 106 -6.64 3.46 10.54
N VAL A 107 -5.97 2.77 11.46
CA VAL A 107 -5.31 1.48 11.22
C VAL A 107 -6.18 0.34 11.72
N GLU A 108 -6.22 -0.75 10.95
CA GLU A 108 -6.90 -1.99 11.30
C GLU A 108 -6.20 -2.67 12.49
N LYS A 109 -6.85 -3.69 13.06
CA LYS A 109 -6.30 -4.44 14.22
C LYS A 109 -4.93 -5.08 13.95
N ASP A 110 -4.64 -5.40 12.70
CA ASP A 110 -3.35 -5.93 12.26
C ASP A 110 -2.28 -4.85 12.00
N GLY A 111 -2.63 -3.58 12.24
CA GLY A 111 -1.76 -2.43 12.02
C GLY A 111 -1.66 -2.00 10.55
N THR A 112 -2.44 -2.56 9.64
CA THR A 112 -2.51 -2.09 8.24
C THR A 112 -3.51 -0.96 8.06
N ILE A 113 -3.47 -0.24 6.94
CA ILE A 113 -4.52 0.71 6.56
C ILE A 113 -5.35 0.05 5.47
N HIS A 114 -6.65 -0.09 5.71
CA HIS A 114 -7.56 -0.70 4.75
C HIS A 114 -7.73 0.18 3.49
N GLU A 115 -7.90 -0.43 2.31
CA GLU A 115 -8.03 0.29 1.04
C GLU A 115 -9.25 1.23 1.01
N GLU A 116 -10.34 0.89 1.69
CA GLU A 116 -11.50 1.78 1.88
C GLU A 116 -11.09 3.06 2.63
N THR A 117 -10.30 2.94 3.70
CA THR A 117 -9.77 4.10 4.45
C THR A 117 -8.89 4.98 3.55
N ILE A 118 -8.01 4.37 2.75
CA ILE A 118 -7.16 5.11 1.79
C ILE A 118 -8.02 5.82 0.74
N ARG A 119 -9.08 5.17 0.23
CA ARG A 119 -10.02 5.76 -0.74
C ARG A 119 -10.77 6.94 -0.13
N ASN A 120 -11.33 6.75 1.06
CA ASN A 120 -12.06 7.78 1.79
C ASN A 120 -11.16 8.99 2.09
N ALA A 121 -9.93 8.73 2.52
CA ALA A 121 -8.94 9.78 2.75
C ALA A 121 -8.60 10.52 1.46
N ALA A 122 -8.45 9.83 0.32
CA ALA A 122 -8.20 10.47 -0.96
C ALA A 122 -9.38 11.33 -1.45
N GLU A 123 -10.62 10.90 -1.22
CA GLU A 123 -11.82 11.69 -1.54
C GLU A 123 -11.90 12.97 -0.69
N LEU A 124 -11.69 12.83 0.62
CA LEU A 124 -11.61 13.99 1.52
C LEU A 124 -10.49 14.94 1.10
N VAL A 125 -9.28 14.42 0.89
CA VAL A 125 -8.11 15.23 0.54
C VAL A 125 -8.27 15.90 -0.82
N ALA A 126 -8.94 15.28 -1.79
CA ALA A 126 -9.27 15.93 -3.05
C ALA A 126 -10.25 17.10 -2.86
N ASP A 127 -11.26 16.96 -1.99
CA ASP A 127 -12.19 18.05 -1.69
C ASP A 127 -11.49 19.22 -0.96
N LEU A 128 -10.59 18.90 -0.02
CA LEU A 128 -9.74 19.90 0.63
C LEU A 128 -8.80 20.59 -0.37
N CYS A 129 -8.14 19.81 -1.24
CA CYS A 129 -7.30 20.37 -2.30
C CYS A 129 -8.07 21.31 -3.21
N LYS A 130 -9.30 20.94 -3.61
CA LYS A 130 -10.17 21.81 -4.41
C LYS A 130 -10.55 23.07 -3.66
N THR A 131 -10.94 22.95 -2.39
CA THR A 131 -11.39 24.06 -1.53
C THR A 131 -10.29 25.10 -1.31
N TYR A 132 -9.05 24.64 -1.11
CA TYR A 132 -7.91 25.52 -0.80
C TYR A 132 -6.98 25.77 -2.00
N GLY A 133 -7.37 25.35 -3.21
CA GLY A 133 -6.58 25.57 -4.43
C GLY A 133 -5.21 24.88 -4.42
N LEU A 134 -5.12 23.69 -3.80
CA LEU A 134 -3.89 22.91 -3.70
C LEU A 134 -3.81 21.85 -4.80
N SER A 135 -2.61 21.67 -5.35
CA SER A 135 -2.24 20.52 -6.19
C SER A 135 -1.70 19.37 -5.34
N ALA A 136 -1.65 18.14 -5.88
CA ALA A 136 -1.26 16.97 -5.10
C ALA A 136 0.19 16.97 -4.61
N ASP A 137 1.10 17.79 -5.18
CA ASP A 137 2.45 17.98 -4.64
C ASP A 137 2.45 18.63 -3.24
N ARG A 138 1.34 19.27 -2.84
CA ARG A 138 1.13 19.86 -1.50
C ARG A 138 0.71 18.85 -0.44
N ILE A 139 0.55 17.57 -0.79
CA ILE A 139 0.20 16.48 0.12
C ILE A 139 1.48 15.79 0.55
N VAL A 140 1.87 15.88 1.82
CA VAL A 140 3.14 15.31 2.33
C VAL A 140 2.89 14.33 3.46
N ARG A 141 3.89 13.51 3.80
CA ARG A 141 3.88 12.69 5.02
C ARG A 141 4.34 13.55 6.19
N HIS A 142 3.93 13.21 7.41
CA HIS A 142 4.57 13.76 8.60
C HIS A 142 6.09 13.53 8.60
N TYR A 143 6.55 12.39 8.07
CA TYR A 143 7.96 12.11 7.83
C TYR A 143 8.67 13.21 7.03
N ASP A 144 8.06 13.73 5.98
CA ASP A 144 8.69 14.77 5.17
C ASP A 144 8.83 16.09 5.95
N VAL A 145 7.95 16.32 6.94
CA VAL A 145 7.95 17.52 7.78
C VAL A 145 9.01 17.45 8.89
N THR A 146 9.12 16.32 9.59
CA THR A 146 9.92 16.22 10.84
C THR A 146 10.86 15.02 10.91
N ASN A 147 10.92 14.17 9.88
CA ASN A 147 11.53 12.83 9.87
C ASN A 147 10.90 11.82 10.84
N LYS A 148 9.75 12.13 11.46
CA LYS A 148 8.97 11.16 12.23
C LYS A 148 8.53 10.02 11.31
N GLY A 149 8.70 8.76 11.70
CA GLY A 149 8.30 7.58 10.93
C GLY A 149 6.78 7.42 10.76
N CYS A 150 6.09 8.43 10.23
CA CYS A 150 4.65 8.54 10.11
C CYS A 150 4.27 9.11 8.74
N PRO A 151 3.28 8.51 8.03
CA PRO A 151 2.65 7.24 8.33
C PRO A 151 3.62 6.08 8.01
N THR A 152 3.81 5.16 8.95
CA THR A 152 4.80 4.07 8.84
C THR A 152 4.71 3.30 7.52
N PRO A 153 3.52 2.93 7.00
CA PRO A 153 3.40 2.22 5.73
C PRO A 153 4.00 2.99 4.55
N TRP A 154 3.81 4.31 4.49
CA TRP A 154 4.32 5.14 3.38
C TRP A 154 5.76 5.58 3.57
N VAL A 155 6.30 5.49 4.80
CA VAL A 155 7.74 5.64 5.04
C VAL A 155 8.49 4.40 4.56
N ARG A 156 7.93 3.20 4.82
CA ARG A 156 8.48 1.93 4.33
C ARG A 156 8.40 1.80 2.81
N ASP A 157 7.38 2.40 2.20
CA ASP A 157 7.17 2.41 0.75
C ASP A 157 6.67 3.79 0.30
N ALA A 158 7.59 4.62 -0.19
CA ALA A 158 7.29 5.94 -0.73
C ALA A 158 6.39 5.90 -1.99
N GLY A 159 6.26 4.74 -2.64
CA GLY A 159 5.33 4.52 -3.74
C GLY A 159 3.87 4.72 -3.33
N GLN A 160 3.53 4.48 -2.07
CA GLN A 160 2.16 4.65 -1.56
C GLN A 160 1.74 6.13 -1.50
N LEU A 161 2.63 7.04 -1.09
CA LEU A 161 2.36 8.49 -1.18
C LEU A 161 2.15 8.91 -2.63
N SER A 162 2.99 8.40 -3.55
CA SER A 162 2.89 8.71 -4.98
C SER A 162 1.56 8.21 -5.57
N ALA A 163 1.12 7.01 -5.18
CA ALA A 163 -0.17 6.45 -5.59
C ALA A 163 -1.35 7.24 -5.01
N PHE A 164 -1.24 7.67 -3.75
CA PHE A 164 -2.25 8.50 -3.10
C PHE A 164 -2.39 9.86 -3.79
N ARG A 165 -1.28 10.56 -4.05
CA ARG A 165 -1.27 11.83 -4.79
C ARG A 165 -1.93 11.71 -6.17
N LYS A 166 -1.58 10.67 -6.93
CA LYS A 166 -2.21 10.38 -8.24
C LYS A 166 -3.72 10.16 -8.12
N ARG A 167 -4.16 9.47 -7.06
CA ARG A 167 -5.59 9.27 -6.78
C ARG A 167 -6.29 10.60 -6.52
N VAL A 168 -5.68 11.48 -5.72
CA VAL A 168 -6.20 12.82 -5.46
C VAL A 168 -6.25 13.66 -6.74
N ASP A 169 -5.18 13.70 -7.54
CA ASP A 169 -5.17 14.39 -8.85
C ASP A 169 -6.28 13.90 -9.77
N SER A 170 -6.51 12.58 -9.81
CA SER A 170 -7.58 11.98 -10.60
C SER A 170 -8.97 12.41 -10.14
N LEU A 171 -9.15 12.64 -8.83
CA LEU A 171 -10.40 13.12 -8.26
C LEU A 171 -10.61 14.61 -8.50
N LEU A 172 -9.53 15.42 -8.45
CA LEU A 172 -9.54 16.84 -8.79
C LEU A 172 -9.91 17.10 -10.26
N GLY A 173 -9.47 16.22 -11.17
CA GLY A 173 -9.76 16.32 -12.62
C GLY A 173 -11.18 15.93 -13.02
N ARG A 174 -12.01 15.39 -12.12
CA ARG A 174 -13.42 15.04 -12.44
C ARG A 174 -14.29 16.28 -12.31
N LYS A 175 -14.88 16.75 -13.43
CA LYS A 175 -16.06 17.65 -13.39
C LYS A 175 -17.16 16.92 -12.61
N THR A 176 -17.66 17.57 -11.57
CA THR A 176 -18.74 17.06 -10.70
C THR A 176 -19.94 16.62 -11.54
N VAL A 177 -20.16 15.31 -11.61
CA VAL A 177 -21.47 14.73 -11.88
C VAL A 177 -21.81 13.88 -10.66
N SER A 178 -22.87 14.29 -9.98
CA SER A 178 -23.51 13.59 -8.86
C SER A 178 -23.77 12.13 -9.22
N VAL A 179 -23.23 11.21 -8.42
CA VAL A 179 -23.49 9.78 -8.55
C VAL A 179 -24.61 9.39 -7.60
N SER A 180 -25.75 8.95 -8.15
CA SER A 180 -26.69 8.11 -7.41
C SER A 180 -26.15 6.68 -7.39
N ALA A 181 -26.14 6.10 -6.20
CA ALA A 181 -25.62 4.78 -5.92
C ALA A 181 -26.43 3.67 -6.61
N ALA A 182 -25.72 2.69 -7.15
CA ALA A 182 -26.18 1.30 -7.16
C ALA A 182 -24.96 0.37 -7.18
N SER A 183 -24.81 -0.36 -6.08
CA SER A 183 -24.01 -1.57 -5.99
C SER A 183 -24.65 -2.68 -6.81
N THR A 184 -23.89 -3.43 -7.60
CA THR A 184 -24.19 -4.85 -7.81
C THR A 184 -22.95 -5.66 -8.10
N SER A 185 -22.91 -6.78 -7.42
CA SER A 185 -21.99 -7.91 -7.56
C SER A 185 -22.20 -8.67 -8.88
N GLN A 186 -21.16 -9.42 -9.26
CA GLN A 186 -21.16 -10.65 -10.05
C GLN A 186 -20.75 -10.65 -11.55
N THR A 187 -19.68 -11.44 -11.77
CA THR A 187 -19.46 -12.46 -12.82
C THR A 187 -19.48 -12.13 -14.32
N SER A 188 -18.27 -12.17 -14.89
CA SER A 188 -17.86 -12.83 -16.15
C SER A 188 -18.83 -12.91 -17.33
N SER A 189 -18.52 -12.13 -18.39
CA SER A 189 -18.32 -12.68 -19.74
C SER A 189 -17.37 -11.77 -20.54
N SER A 190 -16.53 -12.41 -21.33
CA SER A 190 -15.36 -11.84 -22.02
C SER A 190 -15.68 -11.45 -23.46
N SER A 191 -15.92 -10.16 -23.71
CA SER A 191 -15.81 -9.59 -25.05
C SER A 191 -15.75 -8.06 -24.98
N GLY A 192 -14.60 -7.48 -25.38
CA GLY A 192 -14.51 -6.06 -25.73
C GLY A 192 -13.71 -5.14 -24.80
N ILE A 193 -12.98 -5.65 -23.80
CA ILE A 193 -12.18 -4.76 -22.96
C ILE A 193 -10.94 -4.28 -23.74
N ILE A 194 -10.92 -2.99 -24.10
CA ILE A 194 -9.74 -2.29 -24.61
C ILE A 194 -9.03 -1.63 -23.43
N LEU A 195 -7.74 -1.92 -23.23
CA LEU A 195 -6.88 -1.31 -22.22
C LEU A 195 -5.73 -0.55 -22.91
N LYS A 196 -5.46 0.68 -22.48
CA LYS A 196 -4.42 1.54 -23.05
C LYS A 196 -3.72 2.37 -21.98
N LYS A 197 -2.62 3.03 -22.36
CA LYS A 197 -1.82 3.89 -21.48
C LYS A 197 -2.71 4.86 -20.67
N GLY A 198 -2.45 4.93 -19.36
CA GLY A 198 -3.21 5.77 -18.42
C GLY A 198 -4.44 5.10 -17.81
N MET A 199 -4.89 3.94 -18.33
CA MET A 199 -5.94 3.15 -17.67
C MET A 199 -5.38 2.45 -16.43
N SER A 200 -6.22 2.23 -15.43
CA SER A 200 -5.84 1.50 -14.21
C SER A 200 -7.01 0.66 -13.68
N GLY A 201 -6.72 -0.27 -12.77
CA GLY A 201 -7.72 -1.11 -12.11
C GLY A 201 -7.48 -2.62 -12.30
N SER A 202 -8.44 -3.41 -11.83
CA SER A 202 -8.34 -4.88 -11.78
C SER A 202 -8.09 -5.52 -13.15
N HIS A 203 -8.65 -4.98 -14.22
CA HIS A 203 -8.44 -5.46 -15.60
C HIS A 203 -7.00 -5.24 -16.07
N VAL A 204 -6.39 -4.10 -15.73
CA VAL A 204 -4.98 -3.80 -16.04
C VAL A 204 -4.06 -4.69 -15.20
N LYS A 205 -4.36 -4.87 -13.91
CA LYS A 205 -3.59 -5.76 -13.04
C LYS A 205 -3.64 -7.21 -13.53
N LYS A 206 -4.82 -7.65 -13.99
CA LYS A 206 -5.01 -8.97 -14.60
C LYS A 206 -4.20 -9.10 -15.88
N LEU A 207 -4.22 -8.11 -16.76
CA LEU A 207 -3.37 -8.06 -17.96
C LEU A 207 -1.88 -8.17 -17.61
N GLN A 208 -1.37 -7.33 -16.70
CA GLN A 208 0.04 -7.34 -16.29
C GLN A 208 0.45 -8.68 -15.67
N THR A 209 -0.41 -9.26 -14.83
CA THR A 209 -0.17 -10.59 -14.24
C THR A 209 -0.02 -11.66 -15.33
N ARG A 210 -0.88 -11.61 -16.35
CA ARG A 210 -0.82 -12.53 -17.49
C ARG A 210 0.39 -12.29 -18.39
N LEU A 211 0.77 -11.03 -18.63
CA LEU A 211 1.99 -10.68 -19.36
C LEU A 211 3.23 -11.24 -18.67
N VAL A 212 3.36 -11.07 -17.35
CA VAL A 212 4.46 -11.65 -16.57
C VAL A 212 4.45 -13.18 -16.65
N ALA A 213 3.28 -13.80 -16.49
CA ALA A 213 3.14 -15.26 -16.58
C ALA A 213 3.51 -15.80 -17.98
N ALA A 214 3.22 -15.05 -19.04
CA ALA A 214 3.60 -15.37 -20.42
C ALA A 214 5.07 -15.03 -20.75
N GLY A 215 5.85 -14.54 -19.77
CA GLY A 215 7.28 -14.25 -19.90
C GLY A 215 7.61 -12.85 -20.39
N PHE A 216 6.67 -11.91 -20.38
CA PHE A 216 6.91 -10.50 -20.70
C PHE A 216 7.14 -9.69 -19.42
N SER A 217 8.34 -9.15 -19.29
CA SER A 217 8.80 -8.53 -18.04
C SER A 217 8.15 -7.18 -17.77
N LEU A 218 7.75 -6.99 -16.51
CA LEU A 218 7.48 -5.67 -15.90
C LEU A 218 8.45 -5.49 -14.71
N PRO A 219 9.75 -5.22 -14.98
CA PRO A 219 10.81 -5.27 -13.97
C PRO A 219 10.74 -4.21 -12.85
N LYS A 220 10.11 -3.06 -13.08
CA LYS A 220 10.12 -1.88 -12.22
C LYS A 220 8.91 -1.83 -11.28
N TYR A 221 7.71 -2.11 -11.78
CA TYR A 221 6.46 -2.00 -11.00
C TYR A 221 5.63 -3.29 -10.99
N GLY A 222 5.90 -4.25 -11.86
CA GLY A 222 5.16 -5.52 -11.91
C GLY A 222 3.69 -5.34 -12.27
N ALA A 223 2.82 -6.16 -11.68
CA ALA A 223 1.36 -6.04 -11.85
C ALA A 223 0.76 -5.03 -10.85
N ASP A 224 1.09 -3.74 -11.02
CA ASP A 224 0.67 -2.62 -10.17
C ASP A 224 -0.77 -2.13 -10.45
N GLY A 225 -1.42 -2.68 -11.47
CA GLY A 225 -2.76 -2.30 -11.91
C GLY A 225 -2.82 -0.98 -12.67
N SER A 226 -1.70 -0.40 -13.07
CA SER A 226 -1.60 0.85 -13.84
C SER A 226 -0.98 0.62 -15.20
N TYR A 227 -1.67 1.02 -16.27
CA TYR A 227 -1.20 0.85 -17.64
C TYR A 227 -0.23 1.99 -17.96
N GLY A 228 0.94 1.97 -17.32
CA GLY A 228 2.02 2.93 -17.51
C GLY A 228 2.96 2.52 -18.64
N ASP A 229 4.07 3.25 -18.78
CA ASP A 229 5.08 3.00 -19.82
C ASP A 229 5.61 1.56 -19.81
N GLU A 230 5.75 0.98 -18.62
CA GLU A 230 6.18 -0.40 -18.48
C GLU A 230 5.16 -1.41 -19.04
N THR A 231 3.87 -1.17 -18.80
CA THR A 231 2.81 -2.04 -19.36
C THR A 231 2.68 -1.84 -20.87
N VAL A 232 2.82 -0.61 -21.36
CA VAL A 232 2.92 -0.32 -22.79
C VAL A 232 4.09 -1.09 -23.41
N HIS A 233 5.27 -1.04 -22.80
CA HIS A 233 6.44 -1.78 -23.31
C HIS A 233 6.23 -3.29 -23.30
N ALA A 234 5.64 -3.85 -22.25
CA ALA A 234 5.32 -5.29 -22.19
C ALA A 234 4.30 -5.70 -23.27
N VAL A 235 3.27 -4.88 -23.49
CA VAL A 235 2.26 -5.13 -24.54
C VAL A 235 2.84 -4.98 -25.94
N VAL A 236 3.63 -3.94 -26.20
CA VAL A 236 4.37 -3.77 -27.46
C VAL A 236 5.29 -4.96 -27.73
N SER A 237 5.96 -5.49 -26.71
CA SER A 237 6.85 -6.64 -26.84
C SER A 237 6.09 -7.91 -27.24
N LEU A 238 4.93 -8.14 -26.62
CA LEU A 238 3.99 -9.20 -27.02
C LEU A 238 3.52 -9.02 -28.46
N GLN A 239 3.05 -7.83 -28.82
CA GLN A 239 2.52 -7.53 -30.16
C GLN A 239 3.57 -7.75 -31.26
N LYS A 240 4.81 -7.29 -31.03
CA LYS A 240 5.95 -7.55 -31.93
C LYS A 240 6.23 -9.04 -32.07
N LYS A 241 6.27 -9.79 -30.96
CA LYS A 241 6.50 -11.24 -30.98
C LYS A 241 5.42 -12.00 -31.74
N ALA A 242 4.18 -11.51 -31.69
CA ALA A 242 3.04 -12.11 -32.37
C ALA A 242 2.85 -11.63 -33.83
N GLY A 243 3.71 -10.73 -34.34
CA GLY A 243 3.61 -10.22 -35.71
C GLY A 243 2.37 -9.34 -35.98
N ILE A 244 1.79 -8.73 -34.93
CA ILE A 244 0.65 -7.81 -35.05
C ILE A 244 1.08 -6.36 -34.85
N LYS A 245 0.19 -5.41 -35.14
CA LYS A 245 0.47 -3.97 -34.95
C LYS A 245 0.90 -3.70 -33.50
N ALA A 246 2.09 -3.11 -33.34
CA ALA A 246 2.72 -2.86 -32.05
C ALA A 246 2.40 -1.46 -31.50
N ASP A 247 1.11 -1.17 -31.29
CA ASP A 247 0.59 0.13 -30.86
C ASP A 247 0.52 0.32 -29.33
N GLY A 248 0.84 -0.72 -28.56
CA GLY A 248 0.82 -0.67 -27.10
C GLY A 248 -0.59 -0.58 -26.51
N ILE A 249 -1.61 -0.94 -27.29
CA ILE A 249 -3.01 -1.03 -26.85
C ILE A 249 -3.41 -2.51 -26.74
N TYR A 250 -3.90 -2.90 -25.58
CA TYR A 250 -4.44 -4.23 -25.39
C TYR A 250 -5.91 -4.25 -25.85
N GLY A 251 -6.15 -4.90 -26.99
CA GLY A 251 -7.47 -5.17 -27.56
C GLY A 251 -7.58 -6.61 -28.06
N PRO A 252 -8.65 -6.96 -28.80
CA PRO A 252 -8.95 -8.35 -29.17
C PRO A 252 -7.78 -9.13 -29.81
N SER A 253 -7.05 -8.50 -30.74
CA SER A 253 -5.89 -9.12 -31.39
C SER A 253 -4.73 -9.37 -30.43
N THR A 254 -4.51 -8.46 -29.47
CA THR A 254 -3.48 -8.58 -28.44
C THR A 254 -3.86 -9.62 -27.39
N GLU A 255 -5.15 -9.74 -27.06
CA GLU A 255 -5.64 -10.77 -26.16
C GLU A 255 -5.47 -12.18 -26.73
N LYS A 256 -5.76 -12.35 -28.03
CA LYS A 256 -5.50 -13.61 -28.74
C LYS A 256 -4.01 -13.96 -28.70
N ALA A 257 -3.13 -12.98 -28.94
CA ALA A 257 -1.69 -13.16 -28.88
C ALA A 257 -1.20 -13.54 -27.47
N LEU A 258 -1.71 -12.87 -26.42
CA LEU A 258 -1.36 -13.15 -25.04
C LEU A 258 -1.75 -14.58 -24.64
N SER A 259 -2.95 -15.00 -25.00
CA SER A 259 -3.45 -16.35 -24.69
C SER A 259 -2.60 -17.45 -25.36
N ALA A 260 -2.16 -17.23 -26.61
CA ALA A 260 -1.24 -18.15 -27.29
C ALA A 260 0.16 -18.18 -26.64
N ALA A 261 0.65 -17.04 -26.15
CA ALA A 261 1.91 -16.96 -25.44
C ALA A 261 1.84 -17.64 -24.06
N GLU A 262 0.73 -17.50 -23.33
CA GLU A 262 0.46 -18.22 -22.08
C GLU A 262 0.43 -19.74 -22.29
N ALA A 263 -0.23 -20.22 -23.33
CA ALA A 263 -0.24 -21.64 -23.69
C ALA A 263 1.17 -22.18 -24.03
N SER A 264 1.99 -21.37 -24.71
CA SER A 264 3.38 -21.72 -25.03
C SER A 264 4.32 -21.69 -23.82
N ALA A 265 4.03 -20.84 -22.82
CA ALA A 265 4.80 -20.74 -21.58
C ALA A 265 4.46 -21.88 -20.59
N ALA A 266 3.21 -22.34 -20.56
CA ALA A 266 2.76 -23.46 -19.73
C ALA A 266 3.48 -24.79 -20.08
N GLY A 267 4.01 -24.93 -21.29
CA GLY A 267 4.82 -26.08 -21.71
C GLY A 267 6.26 -26.11 -21.19
N LYS A 268 6.70 -25.15 -20.36
CA LYS A 268 8.11 -24.99 -19.91
C LYS A 268 8.29 -24.67 -18.40
N SER A 269 7.51 -25.24 -17.47
CA SER A 269 7.76 -25.04 -16.01
C SER A 269 8.84 -25.98 -15.46
N LYS A 270 9.69 -25.44 -14.58
CA LYS A 270 10.69 -26.17 -13.81
C LYS A 270 10.03 -26.62 -12.50
N THR A 271 9.77 -27.91 -12.35
CA THR A 271 9.10 -28.46 -11.16
C THR A 271 9.92 -28.26 -9.90
N TRP A 272 9.36 -27.57 -8.90
CA TRP A 272 9.96 -27.40 -7.58
C TRP A 272 9.57 -28.56 -6.66
N THR A 273 10.57 -29.30 -6.15
CA THR A 273 10.36 -30.36 -5.17
C THR A 273 10.73 -29.87 -3.78
N LEU A 274 9.74 -29.80 -2.87
CA LEU A 274 9.92 -29.44 -1.47
C LEU A 274 9.65 -30.64 -0.53
N PRO A 275 10.43 -30.81 0.54
CA PRO A 275 10.33 -31.97 1.41
C PRO A 275 9.05 -31.95 2.24
N ASP A 276 8.50 -33.13 2.51
CA ASP A 276 7.45 -33.33 3.52
C ASP A 276 8.04 -33.44 4.94
N GLY A 277 7.21 -33.20 5.95
CA GLY A 277 7.59 -33.28 7.36
C GLY A 277 7.77 -31.93 8.05
N ILE A 278 8.23 -31.98 9.31
CA ILE A 278 8.41 -30.81 10.18
C ILE A 278 9.90 -30.53 10.38
N TYR A 279 10.33 -29.33 10.00
CA TYR A 279 11.71 -28.87 10.15
C TYR A 279 11.77 -27.65 11.06
N LYS A 280 12.61 -27.71 12.09
CA LYS A 280 12.76 -26.69 13.13
C LYS A 280 14.18 -26.71 13.71
N VAL A 281 14.55 -25.65 14.44
CA VAL A 281 15.78 -25.63 15.23
C VAL A 281 15.69 -26.71 16.30
N LYS A 282 16.72 -27.55 16.39
CA LYS A 282 16.88 -28.60 17.41
C LYS A 282 18.37 -28.87 17.65
N ASN A 283 18.73 -29.64 18.67
CA ASN A 283 20.10 -30.08 18.90
C ASN A 283 20.21 -31.61 18.76
N PRO A 284 21.04 -32.17 17.85
CA PRO A 284 21.80 -31.49 16.80
C PRO A 284 20.90 -30.91 15.70
N LEU A 285 21.33 -29.83 15.04
CA LEU A 285 20.55 -29.16 13.99
C LEU A 285 20.13 -30.14 12.89
N MET A 286 18.90 -29.97 12.38
CA MET A 286 18.47 -30.68 11.18
C MET A 286 19.32 -30.21 10.00
N LYS A 287 19.77 -31.13 9.15
CA LYS A 287 20.68 -30.82 8.03
C LYS A 287 20.43 -31.71 6.82
N GLY A 288 21.00 -31.33 5.68
CA GLY A 288 21.03 -32.12 4.45
C GLY A 288 20.08 -31.62 3.36
N THR A 289 19.90 -32.43 2.31
CA THR A 289 19.23 -32.04 1.05
C THR A 289 17.85 -31.41 1.24
N ALA A 290 17.05 -31.94 2.15
CA ALA A 290 15.72 -31.40 2.45
C ALA A 290 15.81 -29.95 2.99
N VAL A 291 16.76 -29.67 3.87
CA VAL A 291 16.97 -28.31 4.38
C VAL A 291 17.48 -27.39 3.26
N THR A 292 18.39 -27.87 2.41
CA THR A 292 18.85 -27.12 1.23
C THR A 292 17.71 -26.78 0.28
N GLN A 293 16.74 -27.69 0.06
CA GLN A 293 15.55 -27.43 -0.76
C GLN A 293 14.68 -26.31 -0.15
N ILE A 294 14.45 -26.36 1.17
CA ILE A 294 13.71 -25.31 1.89
C ILE A 294 14.43 -23.97 1.75
N GLN A 295 15.74 -23.93 1.98
CA GLN A 295 16.56 -22.72 1.88
C GLN A 295 16.58 -22.17 0.45
N THR A 296 16.75 -23.02 -0.57
CA THR A 296 16.74 -22.64 -1.99
C THR A 296 15.41 -22.03 -2.39
N ALA A 297 14.31 -22.64 -1.96
CA ALA A 297 12.98 -22.11 -2.21
C ALA A 297 12.72 -20.79 -1.47
N LEU A 298 13.16 -20.66 -0.20
CA LEU A 298 13.09 -19.39 0.52
C LEU A 298 13.95 -18.30 -0.13
N ALA A 299 15.11 -18.66 -0.69
CA ALA A 299 15.96 -17.74 -1.44
C ALA A 299 15.29 -17.30 -2.75
N ALA A 300 14.70 -18.23 -3.49
CA ALA A 300 13.93 -17.93 -4.72
C ALA A 300 12.69 -17.08 -4.44
N LEU A 301 12.08 -17.26 -3.26
CA LEU A 301 10.98 -16.43 -2.77
C LEU A 301 11.46 -15.15 -2.06
N TYR A 302 12.76 -14.88 -2.05
CA TYR A 302 13.39 -13.67 -1.49
C TYR A 302 13.34 -13.50 0.04
N TYR A 303 13.05 -14.57 0.81
CA TYR A 303 12.98 -14.56 2.28
C TYR A 303 14.27 -14.98 2.99
N TYR A 304 15.23 -15.58 2.28
CA TYR A 304 16.49 -16.00 2.89
C TYR A 304 17.44 -14.80 3.10
N PRO A 305 17.97 -14.58 4.32
CA PRO A 305 18.96 -13.54 4.58
C PRO A 305 20.28 -13.93 3.91
N ASP A 306 21.02 -12.96 3.37
CA ASP A 306 22.36 -13.16 2.76
C ASP A 306 22.35 -13.44 1.23
N LYS A 307 21.46 -12.79 0.46
CA LYS A 307 21.44 -12.86 -1.03
C LYS A 307 22.76 -12.46 -1.72
N GLY A 308 23.62 -11.69 -1.03
CA GLY A 308 24.94 -11.30 -1.53
C GLY A 308 26.06 -12.28 -1.18
N ALA A 309 25.81 -13.29 -0.34
CA ALA A 309 26.80 -14.29 0.01
C ALA A 309 26.88 -15.40 -1.05
N LYS A 310 28.00 -16.15 -1.08
CA LYS A 310 28.14 -17.33 -1.94
C LYS A 310 26.96 -18.28 -1.67
N ASN A 311 26.33 -18.76 -2.75
CA ASN A 311 25.15 -19.62 -2.70
C ASN A 311 23.96 -19.02 -1.92
N ASN A 312 23.81 -17.69 -1.88
CA ASN A 312 22.76 -17.00 -1.11
C ASN A 312 22.76 -17.33 0.40
N GLY A 313 23.91 -17.74 0.96
CA GLY A 313 24.01 -18.17 2.36
C GLY A 313 23.38 -19.52 2.68
N ILE A 314 22.99 -20.30 1.66
CA ILE A 314 22.42 -21.66 1.79
C ILE A 314 23.54 -22.60 2.26
N ASP A 315 23.41 -23.08 3.50
CA ASP A 315 24.39 -23.94 4.17
C ASP A 315 23.89 -25.37 4.41
N GLY A 316 22.61 -25.65 4.15
CA GLY A 316 21.97 -26.94 4.39
C GLY A 316 21.69 -27.25 5.86
N TYR A 317 21.76 -26.27 6.77
CA TYR A 317 21.46 -26.43 8.20
C TYR A 317 20.22 -25.62 8.63
N TYR A 318 19.32 -26.27 9.36
CA TYR A 318 18.11 -25.62 9.90
C TYR A 318 18.45 -24.92 11.22
N GLY A 319 19.34 -23.93 11.14
CA GLY A 319 19.70 -23.04 12.24
C GLY A 319 18.76 -21.84 12.36
N MET A 320 19.12 -20.92 13.25
CA MET A 320 18.35 -19.70 13.51
C MET A 320 18.12 -18.85 12.25
N LYS A 321 19.07 -18.84 11.29
CA LYS A 321 18.90 -18.15 10.00
C LYS A 321 17.71 -18.69 9.22
N THR A 322 17.65 -20.02 9.06
CA THR A 322 16.56 -20.70 8.35
C THR A 322 15.23 -20.54 9.08
N ALA A 323 15.21 -20.68 10.41
CA ALA A 323 14.00 -20.48 11.21
C ALA A 323 13.47 -19.04 11.12
N ASN A 324 14.36 -18.04 11.15
CA ASN A 324 13.98 -16.64 10.97
C ASN A 324 13.45 -16.36 9.55
N ALA A 325 14.04 -16.98 8.52
CA ALA A 325 13.54 -16.88 7.14
C ALA A 325 12.13 -17.49 7.01
N VAL A 326 11.90 -18.65 7.62
CA VAL A 326 10.57 -19.29 7.67
C VAL A 326 9.59 -18.44 8.47
N LYS A 327 10.00 -17.89 9.61
CA LYS A 327 9.16 -17.00 10.43
C LYS A 327 8.75 -15.74 9.68
N ARG A 328 9.67 -15.11 8.94
CA ARG A 328 9.37 -13.97 8.05
C ARG A 328 8.38 -14.34 6.95
N PHE A 329 8.59 -15.50 6.31
CA PHE A 329 7.66 -16.03 5.31
C PHE A 329 6.27 -16.26 5.91
N GLN A 330 6.19 -16.88 7.08
CA GLN A 330 4.92 -17.15 7.77
C GLN A 330 4.19 -15.85 8.15
N LEU A 331 4.91 -14.87 8.73
CA LEU A 331 4.35 -13.54 9.04
C LEU A 331 3.75 -12.87 7.80
N MET A 332 4.45 -12.92 6.67
CA MET A 332 3.99 -12.29 5.43
C MET A 332 2.72 -12.94 4.86
N TYR A 333 2.52 -14.23 5.09
CA TYR A 333 1.39 -14.98 4.54
C TYR A 333 0.34 -15.39 5.57
N GLY A 334 0.33 -14.76 6.75
CA GLY A 334 -0.68 -14.99 7.79
C GLY A 334 -0.68 -16.43 8.33
N LEU A 335 0.47 -17.10 8.31
CA LEU A 335 0.66 -18.40 8.93
C LEU A 335 1.14 -18.21 10.38
N GLY A 336 1.01 -19.24 11.22
CA GLY A 336 1.62 -19.23 12.56
C GLY A 336 3.12 -18.98 12.44
N ALA A 337 3.60 -17.84 12.97
CA ALA A 337 4.97 -17.36 12.83
C ALA A 337 5.93 -18.01 13.83
N ASP A 338 5.95 -19.34 13.84
CA ASP A 338 6.72 -20.17 14.76
C ASP A 338 8.15 -20.48 14.27
N GLY A 339 8.47 -20.15 13.01
CA GLY A 339 9.75 -20.47 12.39
C GLY A 339 9.94 -21.95 12.11
N ILE A 340 8.84 -22.71 12.06
CA ILE A 340 8.80 -24.14 11.78
C ILE A 340 8.30 -24.36 10.36
N TYR A 341 9.09 -25.02 9.53
CA TYR A 341 8.63 -25.46 8.23
C TYR A 341 7.78 -26.73 8.41
N GLY A 342 6.56 -26.70 7.90
CA GLY A 342 5.62 -27.82 7.94
C GLY A 342 4.60 -27.73 6.79
N PRO A 343 3.56 -28.58 6.78
CA PRO A 343 2.65 -28.73 5.64
C PRO A 343 2.03 -27.41 5.14
N LYS A 344 1.61 -26.53 6.07
CA LYS A 344 1.04 -25.22 5.71
C LYS A 344 2.07 -24.29 5.04
N THR A 345 3.29 -24.26 5.57
CA THR A 345 4.41 -23.51 5.01
C THR A 345 4.80 -24.05 3.64
N LYS A 346 4.94 -25.38 3.49
CA LYS A 346 5.22 -26.07 2.22
C LYS A 346 4.20 -25.71 1.14
N ALA A 347 2.92 -25.92 1.42
CA ALA A 347 1.84 -25.68 0.47
C ALA A 347 1.85 -24.23 -0.03
N LYS A 348 2.07 -23.27 0.89
CA LYS A 348 2.16 -21.87 0.52
C LYS A 348 3.40 -21.57 -0.33
N MET A 349 4.56 -22.13 0.00
CA MET A 349 5.79 -21.96 -0.79
C MET A 349 5.61 -22.51 -2.22
N LEU A 350 5.06 -23.72 -2.37
CA LEU A 350 4.78 -24.33 -3.68
C LEU A 350 3.81 -23.48 -4.51
N SER A 351 2.80 -22.87 -3.90
CA SER A 351 1.86 -21.99 -4.63
C SER A 351 2.51 -20.74 -5.24
N LEU A 352 3.72 -20.39 -4.79
CA LEU A 352 4.44 -19.17 -5.20
C LEU A 352 5.65 -19.47 -6.10
N LEU A 353 6.14 -20.71 -6.09
CA LEU A 353 7.25 -21.18 -6.92
C LEU A 353 6.67 -21.71 -8.24
N LYS A 354 7.02 -21.09 -9.37
CA LYS A 354 6.55 -21.47 -10.72
C LYS A 354 7.69 -21.93 -11.61
#